data_AF-A0A2R2W5D5-F1
#
_entry.id   AF-A0A2R2W5D5-F1
#
_cell.length_a   1.000
_cell.length_b   1.000
_cell.length_c   1.000
_cell.angle_alpha   90.00
_cell.angle_beta   90.00
_cell.angle_gamma   90.00
#
_symmetry.space_group_name_H-M   'P 1'
#
loop_
_entity.id
_entity.type
_entity.pdbx_description
1 polymer ?
#
loop_
_entity_poly.entity_id
_entity_poly.type
_entity_poly.pdbx_seq_one_letter_code
_entity_poly.pdbx_strand_id
1 'polypeptide(L)'
;MKTIRRILGLDLPDERTDAGLTIVEVVVAMLVFAVITVGAIAAVGTVLTMTGDSRSREVAANLAAQDVDRARSTPDVFDVQSTTTPVVSQQNGTTYKLTRNVNWVSTSGISSQCGAGGGALLYKQVNTTVTWGSGSSAQSTSTNTLLAPNSKINDPDFGTILVTVQSGVGLGSTSGVSVTIAPDSSVASNTAVSLAAQPDATDANGCAFALKVTPGSYTVTLSYSGAQYRDQAQSATPSQSVSVGAGGSASAIFAYDPAAIYSMQYASNYAPGGATLPSNLATSFLSNLPQYTATTPALTQYVSPSQGGYQALAGRYAPATAAQSCVDTDPEAWPKGSGNTTGKRQPLVSAQPADTQPMNVAMGVIRVNVASNVRFVTLSSTSPLGDDPGCNIAQTYVYPVVPTVSGTQYQVTLAVPFGTWTVATQTTSGGLYSGVLFTNITPLTTGQTAFSLALNKVMLDPRTK
;
A
#
# COMPACT_ATOMS: atom_id res chain seq x y z
N MET A 1 -58.78 -29.45 77.08
CA MET A 1 -59.17 -28.28 77.89
C MET A 1 -59.81 -27.24 76.97
N LYS A 2 -61.05 -26.85 77.30
CA LYS A 2 -61.70 -25.53 77.13
C LYS A 2 -61.56 -24.76 75.80
N THR A 3 -62.59 -24.23 75.15
CA THR A 3 -64.05 -24.21 75.33
C THR A 3 -64.65 -23.62 74.04
N ILE A 4 -65.80 -24.15 73.65
CA ILE A 4 -66.82 -23.59 72.75
C ILE A 4 -67.15 -22.12 73.05
N ARG A 5 -67.37 -21.28 72.02
CA ARG A 5 -68.50 -20.33 72.02
C ARG A 5 -68.89 -19.86 70.60
N ARG A 6 -70.06 -20.35 70.21
CA ARG A 6 -70.95 -19.86 69.16
C ARG A 6 -71.91 -18.86 69.82
N ILE A 7 -72.02 -17.64 69.32
CA ILE A 7 -73.05 -16.62 69.66
C ILE A 7 -73.36 -15.93 68.32
N LEU A 8 -74.44 -16.34 67.65
CA LEU A 8 -75.76 -15.67 67.59
C LEU A 8 -75.76 -14.45 66.67
N GLY A 9 -76.56 -14.56 65.61
CA GLY A 9 -76.72 -13.55 64.58
C GLY A 9 -77.39 -12.27 65.06
N LEU A 10 -77.05 -11.22 64.34
CA LEU A 10 -77.81 -9.98 64.25
C LEU A 10 -77.94 -9.71 62.76
N ASP A 11 -79.13 -10.04 62.25
CA ASP A 11 -79.69 -9.45 61.04
C ASP A 11 -79.94 -7.97 61.37
N LEU A 12 -79.22 -7.07 60.69
CA LEU A 12 -79.52 -5.65 60.64
C LEU A 12 -79.32 -5.15 59.20
N PRO A 13 -80.11 -4.14 58.78
CA PRO A 13 -80.51 -3.95 57.40
C PRO A 13 -79.48 -3.20 56.56
N ASP A 14 -79.64 -3.38 55.26
CA ASP A 14 -79.10 -2.66 54.11
C ASP A 14 -78.75 -1.18 54.40
N GLU A 15 -77.45 -0.87 54.41
CA GLU A 15 -76.96 0.33 53.74
C GLU A 15 -75.92 -0.11 52.71
N ARG A 16 -76.40 -0.37 51.49
CA ARG A 16 -75.76 0.10 50.28
C ARG A 16 -75.47 1.60 50.38
N THR A 17 -74.49 1.98 51.20
CA THR A 17 -73.67 3.14 50.90
C THR A 17 -72.83 2.74 49.69
N ASP A 18 -73.44 2.85 48.51
CA ASP A 18 -72.73 3.36 47.33
C ASP A 18 -72.21 4.75 47.75
N ALA A 19 -71.11 4.75 48.52
CA ALA A 19 -70.27 5.92 48.67
C ALA A 19 -69.74 6.16 47.26
N GLY A 20 -70.44 7.03 46.53
CA GLY A 20 -70.17 7.29 45.13
C GLY A 20 -68.68 7.49 44.95
N LEU A 21 -68.07 6.64 44.10
CA LEU A 21 -66.69 6.76 43.66
C LEU A 21 -66.43 8.23 43.36
N THR A 22 -65.67 8.90 44.22
CA THR A 22 -65.35 10.30 43.97
C THR A 22 -64.50 10.34 42.70
N ILE A 23 -64.75 11.31 41.81
CA ILE A 23 -63.97 11.47 40.57
C ILE A 23 -62.46 11.48 40.87
N VAL A 24 -62.06 11.99 42.03
CA VAL A 24 -60.66 12.01 42.51
C VAL A 24 -60.09 10.61 42.74
N GLU A 25 -60.86 9.69 43.32
CA GLU A 25 -60.41 8.32 43.60
C GLU A 25 -60.20 7.51 42.33
N VAL A 26 -61.08 7.69 41.33
CA VAL A 26 -60.91 7.07 40.00
C VAL A 26 -59.68 7.63 39.28
N VAL A 27 -59.42 8.94 39.38
CA VAL A 27 -58.24 9.58 38.78
C VAL A 27 -56.94 9.11 39.45
N VAL A 28 -56.90 9.00 40.79
CA VAL A 28 -55.72 8.50 41.51
C VAL A 28 -55.50 7.01 41.23
N ALA A 29 -56.56 6.20 41.20
CA ALA A 29 -56.46 4.78 40.87
C ALA A 29 -55.93 4.57 39.44
N MET A 30 -56.40 5.37 38.47
CA MET A 30 -55.87 5.35 37.09
C MET A 30 -54.42 5.79 37.01
N LEU A 31 -53.99 6.79 37.80
CA LEU A 31 -52.60 7.24 37.84
C LEU A 31 -51.66 6.15 38.41
N VAL A 32 -52.03 5.55 39.54
CA VAL A 32 -51.25 4.47 40.16
C VAL A 32 -51.19 3.26 39.23
N PHE A 33 -52.31 2.89 38.62
CA PHE A 33 -52.37 1.83 37.63
C PHE A 33 -51.48 2.12 36.42
N ALA A 34 -51.46 3.36 35.92
CA ALA A 34 -50.61 3.77 34.81
C ALA A 34 -49.12 3.62 35.14
N VAL A 35 -48.69 4.07 36.33
CA VAL A 35 -47.28 3.97 36.76
C VAL A 35 -46.84 2.51 36.89
N ILE A 36 -47.67 1.67 37.51
CA ILE A 36 -47.39 0.23 37.66
C ILE A 36 -47.33 -0.45 36.28
N THR A 37 -48.23 -0.10 35.37
CA THR A 37 -48.29 -0.68 34.02
C THR A 37 -47.05 -0.30 33.20
N VAL A 38 -46.60 0.96 33.26
CA VAL A 38 -45.36 1.39 32.58
C VAL A 38 -44.14 0.66 33.15
N GLY A 39 -44.07 0.49 34.47
CA GLY A 39 -43.02 -0.29 35.13
C GLY A 39 -43.00 -1.76 34.67
N ALA A 40 -44.17 -2.39 34.56
CA ALA A 40 -44.31 -3.76 34.07
C ALA A 40 -43.91 -3.90 32.59
N ILE A 41 -44.32 -2.96 31.72
CA ILE A 41 -43.94 -2.95 30.30
C ILE A 41 -42.42 -2.81 30.16
N ALA A 42 -41.79 -1.90 30.92
CA ALA A 42 -40.34 -1.71 30.91
C ALA A 42 -39.62 -2.99 31.36
N ALA A 43 -40.06 -3.62 32.45
CA ALA A 43 -39.48 -4.86 32.96
C ALA A 43 -39.59 -6.01 31.93
N VAL A 44 -40.76 -6.19 31.30
CA VAL A 44 -40.95 -7.19 30.23
C VAL A 44 -40.06 -6.87 29.03
N GLY A 45 -39.95 -5.60 28.65
CA GLY A 45 -39.04 -5.16 27.59
C GLY A 45 -37.59 -5.53 27.88
N THR A 46 -37.09 -5.26 29.09
CA THR A 46 -35.74 -5.65 29.50
C THR A 46 -35.54 -7.16 29.45
N VAL A 47 -36.47 -7.95 29.98
CA VAL A 47 -36.37 -9.42 29.94
C VAL A 47 -36.36 -9.96 28.51
N LEU A 48 -37.18 -9.40 27.61
CA LEU A 48 -37.17 -9.76 26.19
C LEU A 48 -35.84 -9.43 25.52
N THR A 49 -35.25 -8.26 25.80
CA THR A 49 -33.92 -7.90 25.27
C THR A 49 -32.81 -8.79 25.81
N MET A 50 -32.82 -9.11 27.11
CA MET A 50 -31.85 -10.02 27.73
C MET A 50 -31.96 -11.44 27.17
N THR A 51 -33.18 -11.93 26.96
CA THR A 51 -33.45 -13.24 26.35
C THR A 51 -32.98 -13.28 24.89
N GLY A 52 -33.22 -12.19 24.15
CA GLY A 52 -32.69 -12.00 22.80
C GLY A 52 -31.16 -12.04 22.77
N ASP A 53 -30.49 -11.30 23.66
CA ASP A 53 -29.02 -11.30 23.77
C ASP A 53 -28.46 -12.68 24.14
N SER A 54 -29.05 -13.35 25.14
CA SER A 54 -28.63 -14.70 25.53
C SER A 54 -28.74 -15.70 24.37
N ARG A 55 -29.82 -15.64 23.59
CA ARG A 55 -29.96 -16.46 22.39
C ARG A 55 -28.91 -16.12 21.33
N SER A 56 -28.63 -14.83 21.12
CA SER A 56 -27.57 -14.41 20.19
C SER A 56 -26.18 -14.86 20.62
N ARG A 57 -25.88 -14.83 21.93
CA ARG A 57 -24.63 -15.34 22.49
C ARG A 57 -24.49 -16.85 22.31
N GLU A 58 -25.56 -17.60 22.50
CA GLU A 58 -25.57 -19.06 22.29
C GLU A 58 -25.32 -19.41 20.82
N VAL A 59 -26.00 -18.72 19.89
CA VAL A 59 -25.77 -18.89 18.44
C VAL A 59 -24.34 -18.50 18.08
N ALA A 60 -23.83 -17.38 18.59
CA ALA A 60 -22.47 -16.93 18.32
C ALA A 60 -21.41 -17.90 18.86
N ALA A 61 -21.61 -18.47 20.06
CA ALA A 61 -20.73 -19.48 20.63
C ALA A 61 -20.73 -20.77 19.81
N ASN A 62 -21.91 -21.23 19.36
CA ASN A 62 -22.03 -22.40 18.48
C ASN A 62 -21.36 -22.17 17.12
N LEU A 63 -21.51 -20.98 16.53
CA LEU A 63 -20.83 -20.61 15.28
C LEU A 63 -19.30 -20.59 15.46
N ALA A 64 -18.81 -20.03 16.57
CA ALA A 64 -17.38 -20.03 16.89
C ALA A 64 -16.83 -21.46 17.07
N ALA A 65 -17.58 -22.33 17.76
CA ALA A 65 -17.20 -23.74 17.94
C ALA A 65 -17.17 -24.50 16.61
N GLN A 66 -18.16 -24.31 15.75
CA GLN A 66 -18.21 -24.93 14.42
C GLN A 66 -17.01 -24.54 13.55
N ASP A 67 -16.58 -23.28 13.57
CA ASP A 67 -15.40 -22.84 12.82
C ASP A 67 -14.09 -23.41 13.41
N VAL A 68 -13.98 -23.50 14.74
CA VAL A 68 -12.86 -24.19 15.40
C VAL A 68 -12.80 -25.67 15.02
N ASP A 69 -13.92 -26.37 15.03
CA ASP A 69 -13.99 -27.78 14.65
C ASP A 69 -13.69 -27.97 13.17
N ARG A 70 -14.14 -27.06 12.31
CA ARG A 70 -13.76 -27.03 10.89
C ARG A 70 -12.24 -26.86 10.73
N ALA A 71 -11.63 -25.93 11.47
CA ALA A 71 -10.18 -25.74 11.46
C ALA A 71 -9.44 -27.01 11.92
N ARG A 72 -9.92 -27.69 12.97
CA ARG A 72 -9.36 -28.97 13.45
C ARG A 72 -9.53 -30.12 12.48
N SER A 73 -10.61 -30.14 11.70
CA SER A 73 -10.87 -31.17 10.69
C SER A 73 -10.04 -31.00 9.41
N THR A 74 -9.32 -29.87 9.27
CA THR A 74 -8.48 -29.61 8.10
C THR A 74 -7.24 -30.52 8.14
N PRO A 75 -7.02 -31.39 7.13
CA PRO A 75 -5.95 -32.39 7.19
C PRO A 75 -4.54 -31.79 7.28
N ASP A 76 -4.33 -30.68 6.59
CA ASP A 76 -3.08 -29.92 6.65
C ASP A 76 -3.28 -28.64 7.48
N VAL A 77 -2.39 -28.46 8.47
CA VAL A 77 -2.36 -27.24 9.28
C VAL A 77 -2.01 -26.01 8.44
N PHE A 78 -1.25 -26.15 7.34
CA PHE A 78 -0.88 -25.04 6.46
C PHE A 78 -2.12 -24.45 5.75
N ASP A 79 -3.13 -25.26 5.43
CA ASP A 79 -4.39 -24.85 4.79
C ASP A 79 -5.33 -24.07 5.73
N VAL A 80 -5.07 -24.08 7.04
CA VAL A 80 -5.84 -23.28 8.00
C VAL A 80 -5.40 -21.81 7.92
N GLN A 81 -6.22 -20.99 7.26
CA GLN A 81 -5.93 -19.58 6.98
C GLN A 81 -6.87 -18.62 7.74
N SER A 82 -6.42 -17.37 7.92
CA SER A 82 -7.28 -16.31 8.44
C SER A 82 -8.41 -16.02 7.44
N THR A 83 -9.60 -15.71 7.94
CA THR A 83 -10.75 -15.39 7.08
C THR A 83 -11.74 -14.50 7.81
N THR A 84 -12.52 -13.73 7.06
CA THR A 84 -13.66 -12.99 7.58
C THR A 84 -14.86 -13.26 6.69
N THR A 85 -15.89 -13.86 7.27
CA THR A 85 -17.09 -14.29 6.55
C THR A 85 -18.33 -13.68 7.21
N PRO A 86 -19.10 -12.85 6.50
CA PRO A 86 -20.43 -12.49 6.95
C PRO A 86 -21.33 -13.73 6.88
N VAL A 87 -21.94 -14.09 8.01
CA VAL A 87 -22.87 -15.21 8.15
C VAL A 87 -24.24 -14.63 8.50
N VAL A 88 -25.15 -14.63 7.53
CA VAL A 88 -26.55 -14.37 7.82
C VAL A 88 -27.12 -15.65 8.43
N SER A 89 -27.32 -15.68 9.75
CA SER A 89 -27.98 -16.82 10.37
C SER A 89 -29.48 -16.75 10.05
N GLN A 90 -30.02 -17.84 9.51
CA GLN A 90 -31.42 -17.93 9.06
C GLN A 90 -32.44 -18.03 10.20
N GLN A 91 -32.02 -17.93 11.47
CA GLN A 91 -32.92 -17.79 12.60
C GLN A 91 -33.03 -16.32 13.00
N ASN A 92 -34.21 -15.71 12.75
CA ASN A 92 -34.61 -14.37 13.20
C ASN A 92 -33.96 -13.16 12.52
N GLY A 93 -33.22 -13.32 11.41
CA GLY A 93 -32.73 -12.19 10.60
C GLY A 93 -31.52 -11.43 11.17
N THR A 94 -30.92 -11.90 12.27
CA THR A 94 -29.68 -11.33 12.80
C THR A 94 -28.48 -11.76 11.95
N THR A 95 -27.72 -10.79 11.47
CA THR A 95 -26.45 -11.05 10.77
C THR A 95 -25.31 -11.18 11.78
N TYR A 96 -24.58 -12.28 11.68
CA TYR A 96 -23.36 -12.52 12.45
C TYR A 96 -22.17 -12.33 11.52
N LYS A 97 -21.06 -11.78 12.02
CA LYS A 97 -19.81 -11.70 11.29
C LYS A 97 -18.78 -12.55 12.01
N LEU A 98 -18.31 -13.58 11.33
CA LEU A 98 -17.27 -14.47 11.82
C LEU A 98 -15.92 -14.01 11.28
N THR A 99 -14.96 -13.79 12.18
CA THR A 99 -13.58 -13.47 11.86
C THR A 99 -12.68 -14.50 12.53
N ARG A 100 -11.91 -15.22 11.74
CA ARG A 100 -10.88 -16.16 12.18
C ARG A 100 -9.51 -15.55 11.90
N ASN A 101 -8.71 -15.41 12.94
CA ASN A 101 -7.32 -14.99 12.86
C ASN A 101 -6.42 -16.18 13.18
N VAL A 102 -5.46 -16.47 12.31
CA VAL A 102 -4.56 -17.60 12.42
C VAL A 102 -3.12 -17.11 12.46
N ASN A 103 -2.38 -17.52 13.48
CA ASN A 103 -0.97 -17.17 13.65
C ASN A 103 -0.16 -18.40 14.02
N TRP A 104 1.06 -18.51 13.49
CA TRP A 104 2.05 -19.44 13.99
C TRP A 104 2.61 -18.99 15.32
N VAL A 105 2.81 -19.94 16.24
CA VAL A 105 3.47 -19.75 17.52
C VAL A 105 4.78 -20.53 17.52
N SER A 106 5.88 -19.82 17.76
CA SER A 106 7.23 -20.39 17.88
C SER A 106 7.52 -20.91 19.30
N THR A 107 8.68 -21.56 19.48
CA THR A 107 9.19 -21.98 20.81
C THR A 107 9.34 -20.84 21.82
N SER A 108 9.49 -19.60 21.36
CA SER A 108 9.56 -18.40 22.22
C SER A 108 8.19 -17.84 22.59
N GLY A 109 7.09 -18.46 22.11
CA GLY A 109 5.72 -18.00 22.37
C GLY A 109 5.31 -16.77 21.55
N ILE A 110 6.13 -16.35 20.59
CA ILE A 110 5.83 -15.21 19.71
C ILE A 110 4.85 -15.68 18.63
N SER A 111 3.71 -15.00 18.54
CA SER A 111 2.70 -15.23 17.49
C SER A 111 2.95 -14.34 16.28
N SER A 112 2.93 -14.91 15.08
CA SER A 112 3.06 -14.17 13.82
C SER A 112 2.38 -14.91 12.67
N GLN A 113 1.96 -14.20 11.62
CA GLN A 113 1.16 -14.80 10.55
C GLN A 113 1.85 -15.98 9.84
N CYS A 114 3.14 -15.87 9.53
CA CYS A 114 3.91 -16.92 8.86
C CYS A 114 4.97 -17.60 9.76
N GLY A 115 5.09 -17.20 11.02
CA GLY A 115 6.13 -17.70 11.93
C GLY A 115 7.45 -16.93 11.85
N ALA A 116 7.48 -15.68 12.30
CA ALA A 116 8.68 -14.89 12.50
C ALA A 116 9.30 -15.15 13.89
N GLY A 117 10.63 -15.16 13.97
CA GLY A 117 11.36 -15.09 15.25
C GLY A 117 12.52 -16.05 15.43
N GLY A 118 12.78 -16.94 14.47
CA GLY A 118 13.80 -17.98 14.61
C GLY A 118 13.40 -19.07 15.62
N GLY A 119 13.87 -20.29 15.38
CA GLY A 119 13.51 -21.46 16.18
C GLY A 119 12.36 -22.27 15.57
N ALA A 120 12.05 -23.41 16.19
CA ALA A 120 11.10 -24.38 15.69
C ALA A 120 9.66 -23.82 15.71
N LEU A 121 8.95 -23.86 14.58
CA LEU A 121 7.49 -23.72 14.57
C LEU A 121 6.84 -24.87 15.35
N LEU A 122 5.99 -24.54 16.33
CA LEU A 122 5.38 -25.55 17.19
C LEU A 122 3.91 -25.77 16.88
N TYR A 123 3.09 -24.71 16.88
CA TYR A 123 1.64 -24.78 16.77
C TYR A 123 1.07 -23.61 15.98
N LYS A 124 -0.09 -23.79 15.33
CA LYS A 124 -0.92 -22.67 14.87
C LYS A 124 -1.94 -22.30 15.95
N GLN A 125 -1.98 -21.04 16.34
CA GLN A 125 -3.06 -20.48 17.13
C GLN A 125 -4.20 -20.03 16.23
N VAL A 126 -5.42 -20.44 16.54
CA VAL A 126 -6.64 -20.05 15.85
C VAL A 126 -7.53 -19.32 16.83
N ASN A 127 -7.76 -18.03 16.57
CA ASN A 127 -8.71 -17.21 17.31
C ASN A 127 -9.92 -16.92 16.42
N THR A 128 -11.10 -17.41 16.82
CA THR A 128 -12.35 -17.17 16.11
C THR A 128 -13.20 -16.23 16.94
N THR A 129 -13.55 -15.08 16.36
CA THR A 129 -14.44 -14.08 16.95
C THR A 129 -15.71 -13.98 16.13
N VAL A 130 -16.87 -14.07 16.80
CA VAL A 130 -18.18 -13.86 16.18
C VAL A 130 -18.77 -12.58 16.74
N THR A 131 -19.15 -11.66 15.86
CA THR A 131 -19.76 -10.36 16.20
C THR A 131 -21.19 -10.30 15.72
N TRP A 132 -22.08 -9.65 16.47
CA TRP A 132 -23.48 -9.41 16.09
C TRP A 132 -23.98 -8.06 16.61
N GLY A 133 -25.09 -7.58 16.04
CA GLY A 133 -25.64 -6.24 16.28
C GLY A 133 -25.10 -5.19 15.31
N SER A 134 -25.42 -3.91 15.55
CA SER A 134 -25.00 -2.80 14.69
C SER A 134 -24.53 -1.59 15.50
N GLY A 135 -23.59 -0.83 14.94
CA GLY A 135 -23.09 0.41 15.56
C GLY A 135 -22.50 0.21 16.96
N SER A 136 -22.89 1.07 17.90
CA SER A 136 -22.39 1.07 19.28
C SER A 136 -22.90 -0.07 20.16
N SER A 137 -23.89 -0.85 19.70
CA SER A 137 -24.41 -2.01 20.42
C SER A 137 -23.87 -3.34 19.89
N ALA A 138 -22.77 -3.31 19.11
CA ALA A 138 -22.13 -4.51 18.63
C ALA A 138 -21.55 -5.32 19.80
N GLN A 139 -21.87 -6.60 19.86
CA GLN A 139 -21.35 -7.54 20.83
C GLN A 139 -20.50 -8.60 20.15
N SER A 140 -19.62 -9.24 20.91
CA SER A 140 -18.75 -10.30 20.39
C SER A 140 -18.56 -11.44 21.39
N THR A 141 -18.22 -12.60 20.85
CA THR A 141 -17.69 -13.74 21.59
C THR A 141 -16.49 -14.29 20.85
N SER A 142 -15.50 -14.81 21.58
CA SER A 142 -14.26 -15.32 20.99
C SER A 142 -13.86 -16.66 21.58
N THR A 143 -13.40 -17.57 20.73
CA THR A 143 -12.83 -18.86 21.11
C THR A 143 -11.40 -18.96 20.58
N ASN A 144 -10.51 -19.51 21.38
CA ASN A 144 -9.10 -19.71 21.02
C ASN A 144 -8.76 -21.20 21.09
N THR A 145 -8.03 -21.71 20.09
CA THR A 145 -7.49 -23.07 20.10
C THR A 145 -6.06 -23.08 19.55
N LEU A 146 -5.30 -24.10 19.93
CA LEU A 146 -4.02 -24.43 19.29
C LEU A 146 -4.22 -25.65 18.39
N LEU A 147 -3.59 -25.62 17.22
CA LEU A 147 -3.52 -26.72 16.26
C LEU A 147 -2.07 -27.18 16.18
N ALA A 148 -1.84 -28.45 16.47
CA ALA A 148 -0.55 -29.08 16.25
C ALA A 148 -0.50 -29.64 14.82
N PRO A 149 0.63 -29.46 14.11
CA PRO A 149 0.87 -30.15 12.85
C PRO A 149 0.86 -31.67 13.03
N ASN A 150 0.30 -32.41 12.07
CA ASN A 150 0.25 -33.88 12.10
C ASN A 150 1.63 -34.54 11.91
N SER A 151 2.62 -33.79 11.42
CA SER A 151 4.00 -34.23 11.26
C SER A 151 4.94 -33.16 11.83
N LYS A 152 6.17 -33.56 12.19
CA LYS A 152 7.16 -32.59 12.66
C LYS A 152 7.49 -31.62 11.52
N ILE A 153 7.14 -30.35 11.70
CA ILE A 153 7.58 -29.27 10.80
C ILE A 153 9.11 -29.13 10.86
N ASN A 154 9.68 -29.32 12.04
CA ASN A 154 11.13 -29.28 12.25
C ASN A 154 11.67 -30.70 12.37
N ASP A 155 12.34 -31.14 11.31
CA ASP A 155 13.16 -32.34 11.30
C ASP A 155 14.50 -32.01 11.98
N PRO A 156 15.05 -32.84 12.88
CA PRO A 156 16.32 -32.52 13.55
C PRO A 156 17.51 -32.36 12.60
N ASP A 157 17.48 -32.99 11.42
CA ASP A 157 18.60 -32.98 10.46
C ASP A 157 18.42 -31.94 9.34
N PHE A 158 17.20 -31.45 9.15
CA PHE A 158 16.86 -30.43 8.15
C PHE A 158 16.35 -29.15 8.81
N GLY A 159 16.13 -28.10 8.03
CA GLY A 159 15.47 -26.90 8.51
C GLY A 159 14.25 -26.53 7.70
N THR A 160 13.71 -25.36 8.02
CA THR A 160 12.55 -24.76 7.35
C THR A 160 12.85 -23.32 6.95
N ILE A 161 12.42 -22.91 5.75
CA ILE A 161 12.43 -21.50 5.34
C ILE A 161 10.98 -21.02 5.27
N LEU A 162 10.74 -19.90 5.95
CA LEU A 162 9.45 -19.23 6.06
C LEU A 162 9.52 -17.94 5.27
N VAL A 163 8.71 -17.82 4.23
CA VAL A 163 8.66 -16.61 3.41
C VAL A 163 7.38 -15.86 3.73
N THR A 164 7.53 -14.60 4.14
CA THR A 164 6.43 -13.69 4.41
C THR A 164 6.46 -12.58 3.39
N VAL A 165 5.35 -12.40 2.68
CA VAL A 165 5.16 -11.28 1.78
C VAL A 165 4.01 -10.42 2.29
N GLN A 166 4.36 -9.19 2.66
CA GLN A 166 3.45 -8.22 3.21
C GLN A 166 3.36 -6.99 2.31
N SER A 167 2.29 -6.24 2.49
CA SER A 167 2.12 -4.94 1.86
C SER A 167 2.97 -3.89 2.55
N GLY A 168 3.78 -3.18 1.78
CA GLY A 168 4.59 -2.05 2.21
C GLY A 168 3.77 -0.80 2.56
N VAL A 169 2.48 -0.76 2.23
CA VAL A 169 1.55 0.33 2.60
C VAL A 169 0.56 -0.05 3.70
N GLY A 170 0.72 -1.22 4.31
CA GLY A 170 -0.09 -1.66 5.45
C GLY A 170 -1.43 -2.31 5.08
N LEU A 171 -1.59 -2.76 3.83
CA LEU A 171 -2.80 -3.44 3.34
C LEU A 171 -2.87 -4.94 3.72
N GLY A 172 -2.05 -5.39 4.68
CA GLY A 172 -1.98 -6.78 5.09
C GLY A 172 -1.00 -7.58 4.24
N SER A 173 -1.35 -8.83 3.91
CA SER A 173 -0.46 -9.78 3.26
C SER A 173 -0.71 -9.92 1.75
N THR A 174 0.32 -10.29 1.00
CA THR A 174 0.26 -10.40 -0.46
C THR A 174 0.25 -11.86 -0.90
N SER A 175 -0.89 -12.33 -1.44
CA SER A 175 -1.07 -13.70 -1.94
C SER A 175 -0.65 -13.87 -3.41
N GLY A 176 -0.38 -15.10 -3.83
CA GLY A 176 -0.09 -15.49 -5.21
C GLY A 176 1.32 -15.14 -5.69
N VAL A 177 2.22 -14.74 -4.79
CA VAL A 177 3.60 -14.39 -5.12
C VAL A 177 4.42 -15.65 -5.25
N SER A 178 5.03 -15.85 -6.42
CA SER A 178 5.93 -16.97 -6.67
C SER A 178 7.23 -16.78 -5.91
N VAL A 179 7.63 -17.82 -5.19
CA VAL A 179 8.85 -17.84 -4.38
C VAL A 179 9.83 -18.82 -4.99
N THR A 180 11.08 -18.38 -5.20
CA THR A 180 12.18 -19.24 -5.62
C THR A 180 13.29 -19.20 -4.59
N ILE A 181 13.74 -20.39 -4.17
CA ILE A 181 14.77 -20.59 -3.17
C ILE A 181 15.89 -21.41 -3.81
N ALA A 182 17.09 -20.84 -3.82
CA ALA A 182 18.29 -21.47 -4.34
C ALA A 182 19.45 -21.32 -3.35
N PRO A 183 20.43 -22.24 -3.34
CA PRO A 183 21.66 -22.05 -2.56
C PRO A 183 22.30 -20.70 -2.86
N ASP A 184 22.67 -19.96 -1.82
CA ASP A 184 23.33 -18.67 -1.96
C ASP A 184 24.77 -18.87 -2.47
N SER A 185 25.03 -18.45 -3.71
CA SER A 185 26.33 -18.59 -4.36
C SER A 185 27.37 -17.55 -3.89
N SER A 186 26.94 -16.52 -3.15
CA SER A 186 27.85 -15.52 -2.58
C SER A 186 28.53 -15.98 -1.29
N VAL A 187 28.02 -17.04 -0.66
CA VAL A 187 28.56 -17.59 0.59
C VAL A 187 29.60 -18.67 0.29
N ALA A 188 30.84 -18.43 0.70
CA ALA A 188 31.91 -19.42 0.59
C ALA A 188 31.62 -20.66 1.46
N SER A 189 31.97 -21.85 0.97
CA SER A 189 31.78 -23.14 1.68
C SER A 189 30.33 -23.42 2.11
N ASN A 190 29.36 -22.92 1.33
CA ASN A 190 27.95 -23.15 1.60
C ASN A 190 27.57 -24.63 1.48
N THR A 191 26.88 -25.15 2.49
CA THR A 191 26.38 -26.54 2.56
C THR A 191 24.96 -26.72 2.03
N ALA A 192 24.30 -25.61 1.66
CA ALA A 192 22.96 -25.63 1.10
C ALA A 192 22.89 -26.43 -0.20
N VAL A 193 21.81 -27.18 -0.37
CA VAL A 193 21.51 -27.95 -1.58
C VAL A 193 20.23 -27.43 -2.21
N SER A 194 20.16 -27.46 -3.54
CA SER A 194 18.95 -27.10 -4.29
C SER A 194 17.74 -27.92 -3.82
N LEU A 195 16.61 -27.25 -3.67
CA LEU A 195 15.38 -27.91 -3.24
C LEU A 195 14.86 -28.85 -4.33
N ALA A 196 14.37 -30.02 -3.91
CA ALA A 196 13.74 -30.98 -4.81
C ALA A 196 12.42 -30.43 -5.42
N ALA A 197 11.71 -29.62 -4.65
CA ALA A 197 10.52 -28.88 -5.09
C ALA A 197 10.57 -27.46 -4.51
N GLN A 198 10.25 -26.46 -5.34
CA GLN A 198 10.07 -25.10 -4.87
C GLN A 198 8.77 -25.01 -4.07
N PRO A 199 8.69 -24.09 -3.07
CA PRO A 199 7.43 -23.86 -2.38
C PRO A 199 6.36 -23.35 -3.35
N ASP A 200 5.10 -23.60 -3.01
CA ASP A 200 3.98 -22.99 -3.71
C ASP A 200 4.02 -21.46 -3.60
N ALA A 201 3.27 -20.79 -4.48
CA ALA A 201 3.06 -19.35 -4.37
C ALA A 201 2.43 -18.98 -3.02
N THR A 202 2.64 -17.74 -2.57
CA THR A 202 2.16 -17.31 -1.26
C THR A 202 0.65 -17.50 -1.10
N ASP A 203 0.26 -17.94 0.08
CA ASP A 203 -1.13 -18.19 0.44
C ASP A 203 -1.92 -16.88 0.71
N ALA A 204 -3.17 -16.98 1.15
CA ALA A 204 -4.00 -15.80 1.47
C ALA A 204 -3.45 -14.94 2.62
N ASN A 205 -2.55 -15.49 3.46
CA ASN A 205 -1.85 -14.77 4.51
C ASN A 205 -0.47 -14.28 4.06
N GLY A 206 -0.15 -14.38 2.77
CA GLY A 206 1.14 -14.00 2.19
C GLY A 206 2.30 -14.89 2.60
N CYS A 207 2.02 -16.14 3.00
CA CYS A 207 3.02 -17.07 3.48
C CYS A 207 3.37 -18.12 2.41
N ALA A 208 4.65 -18.46 2.30
CA ALA A 208 5.11 -19.65 1.60
C ALA A 208 6.14 -20.40 2.46
N PHE A 209 6.15 -21.73 2.36
CA PHE A 209 6.90 -22.59 3.28
C PHE A 209 7.75 -23.58 2.49
N ALA A 210 9.06 -23.56 2.70
CA ALA A 210 9.95 -24.62 2.23
C ALA A 210 10.39 -25.48 3.41
N LEU A 211 9.87 -26.70 3.44
CA LEU A 211 10.12 -27.67 4.51
C LEU A 211 11.28 -28.61 4.13
N LYS A 212 11.95 -29.16 5.13
CA LYS A 212 13.05 -30.14 4.98
C LYS A 212 14.19 -29.65 4.09
N VAL A 213 14.59 -28.39 4.24
CA VAL A 213 15.74 -27.85 3.53
C VAL A 213 17.04 -28.28 4.20
N THR A 214 18.08 -28.60 3.42
CA THR A 214 19.40 -28.92 3.96
C THR A 214 19.97 -27.70 4.69
N PRO A 215 20.58 -27.86 5.87
CA PRO A 215 21.22 -26.74 6.56
C PRO A 215 22.26 -26.01 5.67
N GLY A 216 22.21 -24.68 5.65
CA GLY A 216 23.05 -23.85 4.78
C GLY A 216 22.46 -22.46 4.54
N SER A 217 23.06 -21.70 3.61
CA SER A 217 22.59 -20.37 3.22
C SER A 217 21.85 -20.40 1.89
N TYR A 218 20.71 -19.73 1.82
CA TYR A 218 19.83 -19.71 0.65
C TYR A 218 19.49 -18.28 0.26
N THR A 219 19.37 -18.03 -1.03
CA THR A 219 18.78 -16.81 -1.58
C THR A 219 17.31 -17.09 -1.90
N VAL A 220 16.42 -16.34 -1.25
CA VAL A 220 14.99 -16.31 -1.52
C VAL A 220 14.73 -15.17 -2.50
N THR A 221 14.06 -15.44 -3.61
CA THR A 221 13.73 -14.47 -4.66
C THR A 221 12.23 -14.50 -4.92
N LEU A 222 11.61 -13.33 -5.02
CA LEU A 222 10.19 -13.22 -5.36
C LEU A 222 9.98 -12.90 -6.83
N SER A 223 8.86 -13.36 -7.36
CA SER A 223 8.34 -12.95 -8.67
C SER A 223 6.81 -13.04 -8.68
N TYR A 224 6.16 -12.38 -9.63
CA TYR A 224 4.70 -12.45 -9.80
C TYR A 224 4.35 -12.49 -11.28
N SER A 225 3.42 -13.36 -11.68
CA SER A 225 2.95 -13.45 -13.06
C SER A 225 1.74 -12.52 -13.28
N GLY A 226 1.84 -11.58 -14.22
CA GLY A 226 0.68 -10.82 -14.71
C GLY A 226 0.49 -9.38 -14.22
N ALA A 227 1.32 -8.87 -13.30
CA ALA A 227 1.35 -7.44 -12.98
C ALA A 227 2.75 -6.98 -12.56
N GLN A 228 3.04 -5.69 -12.71
CA GLN A 228 4.33 -5.11 -12.32
C GLN A 228 4.36 -4.93 -10.80
N TYR A 229 4.69 -5.98 -10.05
CA TYR A 229 4.92 -5.86 -8.62
C TYR A 229 6.27 -5.18 -8.35
N ARG A 230 6.37 -4.46 -7.24
CA ARG A 230 7.59 -3.75 -6.83
C ARG A 230 7.77 -3.80 -5.32
N ASP A 231 9.01 -4.03 -4.88
CA ASP A 231 9.38 -3.78 -3.49
C ASP A 231 9.65 -2.29 -3.26
N GLN A 232 9.87 -1.88 -2.02
CA GLN A 232 10.15 -0.48 -1.69
C GLN A 232 11.46 0.06 -2.32
N ALA A 233 12.37 -0.83 -2.73
CA ALA A 233 13.58 -0.50 -3.49
C ALA A 233 13.34 -0.48 -5.01
N GLN A 234 12.08 -0.61 -5.47
CA GLN A 234 11.66 -0.60 -6.87
C GLN A 234 12.17 -1.79 -7.68
N SER A 235 12.55 -2.87 -7.02
CA SER A 235 12.91 -4.14 -7.64
C SER A 235 11.66 -4.92 -8.02
N ALA A 236 11.64 -5.44 -9.24
CA ALA A 236 10.61 -6.36 -9.74
C ALA A 236 10.86 -7.82 -9.34
N THR A 237 12.06 -8.12 -8.82
CA THR A 237 12.45 -9.45 -8.36
C THR A 237 13.34 -9.30 -7.13
N PRO A 238 12.78 -8.83 -5.99
CA PRO A 238 13.56 -8.65 -4.78
C PRO A 238 14.08 -9.99 -4.28
N SER A 239 15.26 -9.96 -3.67
CA SER A 239 15.89 -11.14 -3.08
C SER A 239 16.48 -10.86 -1.70
N GLN A 240 16.53 -11.89 -0.86
CA GLN A 240 17.13 -11.86 0.46
C GLN A 240 17.87 -13.17 0.73
N SER A 241 19.04 -13.07 1.37
CA SER A 241 19.78 -14.24 1.84
C SER A 241 19.37 -14.62 3.26
N VAL A 242 19.13 -15.91 3.49
CA VAL A 242 18.77 -16.48 4.79
C VAL A 242 19.67 -17.67 5.11
N SER A 243 19.98 -17.86 6.38
CA SER A 243 20.78 -19.00 6.86
C SER A 243 19.92 -19.92 7.72
N VAL A 244 19.97 -21.21 7.42
CA VAL A 244 19.13 -22.24 8.04
C VAL A 244 20.01 -23.26 8.75
N GLY A 245 19.75 -23.48 10.03
CA GLY A 245 20.37 -24.55 10.82
C GLY A 245 19.52 -25.81 10.88
N ALA A 246 20.14 -26.94 11.22
CA ALA A 246 19.46 -28.21 11.48
C ALA A 246 18.47 -28.07 12.65
N GLY A 247 17.25 -28.59 12.51
CA GLY A 247 16.14 -28.42 13.45
C GLY A 247 15.59 -26.99 13.53
N GLY A 248 16.14 -26.04 12.77
CA GLY A 248 15.83 -24.62 12.84
C GLY A 248 14.88 -24.15 11.75
N SER A 249 14.29 -22.96 11.98
CA SER A 249 13.58 -22.21 10.94
C SER A 249 14.26 -20.86 10.71
N ALA A 250 14.32 -20.44 9.45
CA ALA A 250 14.74 -19.10 9.04
C ALA A 250 13.57 -18.37 8.35
N SER A 251 13.52 -17.05 8.47
CA SER A 251 12.44 -16.24 7.90
C SER A 251 13.01 -15.23 6.90
N ALA A 252 12.40 -15.14 5.71
CA ALA A 252 12.60 -14.05 4.75
C ALA A 252 11.33 -13.20 4.69
N ILE A 253 11.45 -11.89 4.85
CA ILE A 253 10.32 -10.97 4.94
C ILE A 253 10.46 -9.89 3.88
N PHE A 254 9.46 -9.81 3.00
CA PHE A 254 9.44 -8.86 1.89
C PHE A 254 8.23 -7.94 1.99
N ALA A 255 8.46 -6.64 1.79
CA ALA A 255 7.41 -5.70 1.44
C ALA A 255 7.27 -5.68 -0.09
N TYR A 256 6.22 -6.30 -0.62
CA TYR A 256 6.07 -6.50 -2.07
C TYR A 256 4.59 -6.41 -2.47
N ASP A 257 4.29 -5.42 -3.31
CA ASP A 257 2.92 -5.04 -3.69
C ASP A 257 2.80 -4.92 -5.20
N PRO A 258 1.57 -5.01 -5.75
CA PRO A 258 1.28 -4.46 -7.07
C PRO A 258 1.76 -3.01 -7.15
N ALA A 259 2.51 -2.63 -8.18
CA ALA A 259 2.93 -1.25 -8.34
C ALA A 259 1.74 -0.30 -8.45
N ALA A 260 1.91 0.90 -7.91
CA ALA A 260 1.15 2.06 -8.31
C ALA A 260 1.50 2.43 -9.76
N ILE A 261 0.48 2.77 -10.55
CA ILE A 261 0.61 3.08 -11.97
C ILE A 261 0.45 4.60 -12.14
N TYR A 262 1.48 5.26 -12.68
CA TYR A 262 1.42 6.69 -12.99
C TYR A 262 1.39 6.92 -14.49
N SER A 263 0.34 7.58 -14.97
CA SER A 263 0.24 8.11 -16.33
C SER A 263 0.96 9.45 -16.40
N MET A 264 2.17 9.44 -16.96
CA MET A 264 3.08 10.56 -16.95
C MET A 264 2.67 11.61 -17.97
N GLN A 265 2.45 12.84 -17.51
CA GLN A 265 2.16 14.02 -18.32
C GLN A 265 3.37 14.94 -18.30
N TYR A 266 4.34 14.63 -19.16
CA TYR A 266 5.55 15.43 -19.31
C TYR A 266 5.28 16.79 -19.97
N ALA A 267 6.06 17.80 -19.57
CA ALA A 267 5.85 19.19 -19.94
C ALA A 267 4.40 19.67 -19.66
N SER A 268 3.83 19.21 -18.54
CA SER A 268 2.46 19.56 -18.09
C SER A 268 2.22 21.07 -17.92
N ASN A 269 3.28 21.85 -17.78
CA ASN A 269 3.28 23.32 -17.72
C ASN A 269 3.28 23.97 -19.12
N TYR A 270 3.14 23.20 -20.19
CA TYR A 270 3.05 23.63 -21.58
C TYR A 270 1.85 22.95 -22.27
N ALA A 271 1.42 23.50 -23.41
CA ALA A 271 0.26 22.98 -24.14
C ALA A 271 0.40 21.46 -24.44
N PRO A 272 -0.63 20.63 -24.16
CA PRO A 272 -0.56 19.18 -24.34
C PRO A 272 -0.15 18.76 -25.75
N GLY A 273 0.76 17.78 -25.86
CA GLY A 273 1.19 17.20 -27.14
C GLY A 273 2.09 18.09 -28.01
N GLY A 274 2.51 19.26 -27.51
CA GLY A 274 3.25 20.24 -28.30
C GLY A 274 4.78 20.14 -28.28
N ALA A 275 5.37 19.23 -27.50
CA ALA A 275 6.83 19.12 -27.33
C ALA A 275 7.33 17.67 -27.41
N THR A 276 8.47 17.47 -28.08
CA THR A 276 9.14 16.18 -28.21
C THR A 276 9.97 15.87 -26.96
N LEU A 277 9.83 14.66 -26.42
CA LEU A 277 10.63 14.15 -25.30
C LEU A 277 11.94 13.52 -25.78
N PRO A 278 13.01 13.53 -24.98
CA PRO A 278 14.23 12.81 -25.33
C PRO A 278 14.02 11.31 -25.15
N SER A 279 14.66 10.50 -25.99
CA SER A 279 14.55 9.03 -25.97
C SER A 279 15.15 8.38 -24.72
N ASN A 280 15.95 9.14 -23.97
CA ASN A 280 16.63 8.72 -22.75
C ASN A 280 16.33 9.66 -21.57
N LEU A 281 15.13 10.26 -21.53
CA LEU A 281 14.67 11.03 -20.38
C LEU A 281 14.73 10.17 -19.11
N ALA A 282 15.48 10.63 -18.11
CA ALA A 282 15.36 10.11 -16.77
C ALA A 282 14.23 10.83 -16.03
N THR A 283 13.58 10.16 -15.10
CA THR A 283 12.54 10.76 -14.24
C THR A 283 12.79 10.34 -12.81
N SER A 284 12.97 11.31 -11.91
CA SER A 284 13.21 11.07 -10.50
C SER A 284 11.90 11.14 -9.72
N PHE A 285 11.66 10.14 -8.88
CA PHE A 285 10.49 10.01 -8.03
C PHE A 285 10.89 10.25 -6.59
N LEU A 286 10.25 11.23 -5.96
CA LEU A 286 10.45 11.61 -4.57
C LEU A 286 9.22 11.21 -3.75
N SER A 287 9.45 10.58 -2.61
CA SER A 287 8.40 10.20 -1.63
C SER A 287 9.03 10.05 -0.25
N ASN A 288 8.33 9.39 0.69
CA ASN A 288 8.90 8.93 1.94
C ASN A 288 9.76 7.64 1.80
N LEU A 289 9.76 7.01 0.62
CA LEU A 289 10.65 5.91 0.28
C LEU A 289 11.98 6.45 -0.29
N PRO A 290 13.04 5.62 -0.35
CA PRO A 290 14.27 6.00 -1.04
C PRO A 290 13.99 6.53 -2.45
N GLN A 291 14.72 7.57 -2.84
CA GLN A 291 14.58 8.16 -4.17
C GLN A 291 14.76 7.09 -5.25
N TYR A 292 13.84 7.08 -6.20
CA TYR A 292 13.92 6.24 -7.39
C TYR A 292 14.13 7.09 -8.63
N THR A 293 14.88 6.58 -9.61
CA THR A 293 15.06 7.24 -10.90
C THR A 293 14.81 6.24 -12.03
N ALA A 294 13.71 6.44 -12.76
CA ALA A 294 13.47 5.74 -14.01
C ALA A 294 14.46 6.26 -15.07
N THR A 295 15.09 5.38 -15.83
CA THR A 295 16.15 5.73 -16.79
C THR A 295 15.66 5.86 -18.23
N THR A 296 14.39 5.60 -18.48
CA THR A 296 13.77 5.72 -19.80
C THR A 296 12.46 6.52 -19.73
N PRO A 297 12.14 7.29 -20.80
CA PRO A 297 10.86 7.95 -20.92
C PRO A 297 9.77 6.88 -21.11
N ALA A 298 8.99 6.62 -20.07
CA ALA A 298 7.74 5.90 -20.22
C ALA A 298 6.57 6.82 -19.86
N LEU A 299 5.54 6.81 -20.71
CA LEU A 299 4.25 7.45 -20.45
C LEU A 299 3.48 6.76 -19.32
N THR A 300 3.90 5.54 -18.96
CA THR A 300 3.39 4.77 -17.84
C THR A 300 4.55 4.34 -16.97
N GLN A 301 4.52 4.71 -15.69
CA GLN A 301 5.55 4.35 -14.72
C GLN A 301 4.94 3.47 -13.64
N TYR A 302 5.71 2.47 -13.21
CA TYR A 302 5.29 1.49 -12.22
C TYR A 302 6.24 1.59 -11.04
N VAL A 303 5.74 2.10 -9.93
CA VAL A 303 6.54 2.29 -8.71
C VAL A 303 5.84 1.64 -7.52
N SER A 304 6.61 1.22 -6.52
CA SER A 304 6.08 0.71 -5.26
C SER A 304 5.09 1.70 -4.64
N PRO A 305 3.92 1.28 -4.18
CA PRO A 305 2.96 2.17 -3.52
C PRO A 305 3.59 2.88 -2.31
N SER A 306 3.24 4.15 -2.12
CA SER A 306 3.65 4.95 -0.95
C SER A 306 2.43 5.63 -0.35
N GLN A 307 2.27 5.57 0.97
CA GLN A 307 1.16 6.22 1.69
C GLN A 307 1.11 7.73 1.47
N GLY A 308 2.27 8.38 1.28
CA GLY A 308 2.37 9.82 1.01
C GLY A 308 2.26 10.17 -0.47
N GLY A 309 2.28 9.18 -1.37
CA GLY A 309 2.37 9.39 -2.80
C GLY A 309 3.77 9.80 -3.28
N TYR A 310 3.86 10.15 -4.56
CA TYR A 310 5.10 10.57 -5.21
C TYR A 310 4.99 11.96 -5.84
N GLN A 311 6.11 12.66 -5.87
CA GLN A 311 6.37 13.75 -6.80
C GLN A 311 7.33 13.24 -7.87
N ALA A 312 7.14 13.67 -9.12
CA ALA A 312 8.08 13.38 -10.20
C ALA A 312 8.79 14.64 -10.68
N LEU A 313 10.10 14.51 -10.86
CA LEU A 313 10.98 15.51 -11.44
C LEU A 313 11.53 14.97 -12.76
N ALA A 314 11.53 15.80 -13.79
CA ALA A 314 12.22 15.46 -15.03
C ALA A 314 13.73 15.54 -14.82
N GLY A 315 14.45 14.52 -15.24
CA GLY A 315 15.89 14.38 -15.09
C GLY A 315 16.33 13.58 -13.86
N ARG A 316 17.65 13.40 -13.73
CA ARG A 316 18.26 12.76 -12.56
C ARG A 316 18.42 13.79 -11.46
N TYR A 317 17.63 13.67 -10.41
CA TYR A 317 17.79 14.47 -9.21
C TYR A 317 18.84 13.83 -8.31
N ALA A 318 19.61 14.63 -7.60
CA ALA A 318 20.39 14.18 -6.47
C ALA A 318 20.52 15.33 -5.47
N PRO A 319 20.27 15.11 -4.17
CA PRO A 319 20.27 16.17 -3.18
C PRO A 319 21.64 16.84 -3.07
N ALA A 320 21.68 18.09 -2.60
CA ALA A 320 22.93 18.86 -2.46
C ALA A 320 23.97 18.20 -1.53
N THR A 321 23.54 17.30 -0.64
CA THR A 321 24.41 16.54 0.27
C THR A 321 25.11 15.35 -0.39
N ALA A 322 24.72 14.97 -1.60
CA ALA A 322 25.32 13.86 -2.32
C ALA A 322 26.67 14.27 -2.94
N ALA A 323 27.61 13.33 -3.03
CA ALA A 323 28.91 13.55 -3.68
C ALA A 323 28.78 13.97 -5.16
N GLN A 324 27.71 13.53 -5.83
CA GLN A 324 27.30 13.98 -7.16
C GLN A 324 25.89 14.58 -7.05
N SER A 325 25.81 15.87 -6.73
CA SER A 325 24.54 16.59 -6.59
C SER A 325 23.95 16.96 -7.96
N CYS A 326 22.63 17.01 -8.05
CA CYS A 326 21.91 17.51 -9.20
C CYS A 326 20.56 18.07 -8.76
N VAL A 327 20.58 19.35 -8.40
CA VAL A 327 19.47 20.03 -7.73
C VAL A 327 18.69 20.95 -8.66
N ASP A 328 19.25 21.30 -9.82
CA ASP A 328 18.61 22.12 -10.86
C ASP A 328 17.33 21.49 -11.44
N THR A 329 17.24 20.16 -11.45
CA THR A 329 16.03 19.41 -11.84
C THR A 329 14.84 19.61 -10.90
N ASP A 330 15.09 20.10 -9.67
CA ASP A 330 14.06 20.35 -8.67
C ASP A 330 13.65 21.83 -8.64
N PRO A 331 12.41 22.18 -9.03
CA PRO A 331 11.90 23.54 -8.96
C PRO A 331 12.06 24.25 -7.61
N GLU A 332 11.95 23.53 -6.49
CA GLU A 332 12.02 24.13 -5.15
C GLU A 332 13.44 24.43 -4.68
N ALA A 333 14.45 23.84 -5.34
CA ALA A 333 15.85 24.11 -5.04
C ALA A 333 16.36 25.42 -5.65
N TRP A 334 15.60 26.03 -6.57
CA TRP A 334 15.98 27.29 -7.21
C TRP A 334 15.86 28.47 -6.25
N PRO A 335 16.89 29.33 -6.12
CA PRO A 335 16.81 30.55 -5.34
C PRO A 335 15.64 31.42 -5.81
N LYS A 336 15.00 32.13 -4.87
CA LYS A 336 13.92 33.07 -5.17
C LYS A 336 14.36 34.11 -6.21
N GLY A 337 13.60 34.21 -7.29
CA GLY A 337 13.92 35.08 -8.42
C GLY A 337 13.49 36.54 -8.21
N SER A 338 13.91 37.38 -9.15
CA SER A 338 13.49 38.79 -9.24
C SER A 338 11.96 38.90 -9.31
N GLY A 339 11.37 39.84 -8.56
CA GLY A 339 9.91 40.01 -8.55
C GLY A 339 9.16 38.94 -7.76
N ASN A 340 9.82 38.29 -6.78
CA ASN A 340 9.22 37.32 -5.86
C ASN A 340 8.78 36.00 -6.52
N THR A 341 9.35 35.66 -7.68
CA THR A 341 9.06 34.39 -8.36
C THR A 341 9.71 33.22 -7.64
N THR A 342 9.01 32.09 -7.59
CA THR A 342 9.47 30.87 -6.92
C THR A 342 9.15 29.65 -7.79
N GLY A 343 10.05 28.68 -7.82
CA GLY A 343 9.76 27.37 -8.38
C GLY A 343 8.99 26.57 -7.34
N LYS A 344 8.06 25.73 -7.80
CA LYS A 344 7.25 24.88 -6.94
C LYS A 344 7.23 23.48 -7.53
N ARG A 345 7.39 22.47 -6.68
CA ARG A 345 7.17 21.09 -7.10
C ARG A 345 5.69 20.88 -7.39
N GLN A 346 5.39 19.91 -8.23
CA GLN A 346 4.03 19.42 -8.38
C GLN A 346 3.59 18.76 -7.05
N PRO A 347 2.30 18.79 -6.71
CA PRO A 347 1.83 18.13 -5.48
C PRO A 347 2.13 16.63 -5.50
N LEU A 348 2.26 16.04 -4.31
CA LEU A 348 2.33 14.58 -4.16
C LEU A 348 1.07 13.95 -4.76
N VAL A 349 1.25 12.92 -5.59
CA VAL A 349 0.17 12.12 -6.15
C VAL A 349 0.20 10.76 -5.45
N SER A 350 -0.83 10.44 -4.68
CA SER A 350 -0.99 9.14 -4.03
C SER A 350 -1.75 8.18 -4.94
N ALA A 351 -1.27 6.94 -5.05
CA ALA A 351 -1.95 5.85 -5.73
C ALA A 351 -1.91 4.59 -4.85
N GLN A 352 -3.03 3.88 -4.77
CA GLN A 352 -3.09 2.57 -4.13
C GLN A 352 -2.43 1.51 -5.03
N PRO A 353 -2.15 0.29 -4.53
CA PRO A 353 -1.64 -0.78 -5.40
C PRO A 353 -2.56 -1.05 -6.59
N ALA A 354 -1.97 -1.18 -7.78
CA ALA A 354 -2.67 -1.38 -9.06
C ALA A 354 -3.56 -0.21 -9.54
N ASP A 355 -3.70 0.88 -8.77
CA ASP A 355 -4.42 2.06 -9.21
C ASP A 355 -3.61 2.85 -10.23
N THR A 356 -4.33 3.44 -11.21
CA THR A 356 -3.76 4.37 -12.17
C THR A 356 -4.08 5.81 -11.80
N GLN A 357 -3.05 6.65 -11.70
CA GLN A 357 -3.19 8.08 -11.42
C GLN A 357 -2.42 8.93 -12.44
N PRO A 358 -2.96 10.08 -12.87
CA PRO A 358 -2.20 11.02 -13.70
C PRO A 358 -1.11 11.69 -12.87
N MET A 359 0.08 11.85 -13.45
CA MET A 359 1.21 12.51 -12.80
C MET A 359 1.81 13.58 -13.70
N ASN A 360 1.65 14.83 -13.27
CA ASN A 360 2.21 15.99 -13.96
C ASN A 360 3.70 16.09 -13.70
N VAL A 361 4.48 16.23 -14.78
CA VAL A 361 5.92 16.52 -14.70
C VAL A 361 6.17 17.84 -15.42
N ALA A 362 6.60 18.84 -14.67
CA ALA A 362 6.95 20.14 -15.24
C ALA A 362 8.34 20.07 -15.90
N MET A 363 8.49 20.71 -17.05
CA MET A 363 9.73 20.76 -17.82
C MET A 363 9.90 22.15 -18.45
N GLY A 364 11.13 22.52 -18.81
CA GLY A 364 11.35 23.61 -19.73
C GLY A 364 11.01 23.20 -21.16
N VAL A 365 10.52 24.13 -21.97
CA VAL A 365 10.27 23.87 -23.39
C VAL A 365 11.03 24.89 -24.23
N ILE A 366 11.76 24.41 -25.22
CA ILE A 366 12.48 25.24 -26.19
C ILE A 366 12.06 24.91 -27.61
N ARG A 367 12.17 25.88 -28.50
CA ARG A 367 12.10 25.71 -29.94
C ARG A 367 13.49 25.88 -30.54
N VAL A 368 13.89 24.94 -31.39
CA VAL A 368 15.19 24.97 -32.09
C VAL A 368 14.96 25.01 -33.60
N ASN A 369 15.57 25.99 -34.28
CA ASN A 369 15.64 26.02 -35.74
C ASN A 369 16.83 25.17 -36.19
N VAL A 370 16.57 24.09 -36.93
CA VAL A 370 17.59 23.13 -37.38
C VAL A 370 17.56 22.98 -38.90
N ALA A 371 18.70 22.62 -39.49
CA ALA A 371 18.78 22.31 -40.93
C ALA A 371 18.03 21.01 -41.27
N SER A 372 17.51 20.90 -42.49
CA SER A 372 16.67 19.76 -42.92
C SER A 372 17.38 18.40 -42.94
N ASN A 373 18.71 18.37 -42.94
CA ASN A 373 19.52 17.16 -42.83
C ASN A 373 19.74 16.70 -41.37
N VAL A 374 19.41 17.53 -40.37
CA VAL A 374 19.51 17.15 -38.96
C VAL A 374 18.51 16.04 -38.65
N ARG A 375 18.97 15.03 -37.90
CA ARG A 375 18.19 13.87 -37.44
C ARG A 375 18.17 13.73 -35.93
N PHE A 376 19.11 14.37 -35.24
CA PHE A 376 19.16 14.37 -33.79
C PHE A 376 19.48 15.77 -33.26
N VAL A 377 18.78 16.16 -32.20
CA VAL A 377 19.19 17.26 -31.33
C VAL A 377 19.66 16.67 -30.02
N THR A 378 20.77 17.19 -29.50
CA THR A 378 21.34 16.75 -28.23
C THR A 378 21.46 17.93 -27.29
N LEU A 379 21.04 17.72 -26.04
CA LEU A 379 21.24 18.66 -24.96
C LEU A 379 22.15 18.03 -23.92
N SER A 380 23.23 18.72 -23.57
CA SER A 380 24.17 18.27 -22.54
C SER A 380 24.23 19.27 -21.41
N SER A 381 24.14 18.78 -20.17
CA SER A 381 24.26 19.61 -18.96
C SER A 381 25.64 20.27 -18.95
N THR A 382 25.71 21.52 -18.50
CA THR A 382 26.95 22.29 -18.46
C THR A 382 27.03 23.11 -17.18
N SER A 383 28.12 23.86 -16.99
CA SER A 383 28.26 24.68 -15.79
C SER A 383 27.07 25.65 -15.64
N PRO A 384 26.55 25.81 -14.41
CA PRO A 384 25.35 26.61 -14.15
C PRO A 384 25.50 28.04 -14.66
N LEU A 385 24.37 28.65 -15.01
CA LEU A 385 24.28 30.03 -15.44
C LEU A 385 23.34 30.81 -14.50
N GLY A 386 23.73 32.01 -14.08
CA GLY A 386 22.89 32.84 -13.20
C GLY A 386 22.57 32.16 -11.87
N ASP A 387 21.28 32.09 -11.53
CA ASP A 387 20.78 31.50 -10.28
C ASP A 387 20.54 29.98 -10.36
N ASP A 388 20.95 29.32 -11.45
CA ASP A 388 20.83 27.86 -11.55
C ASP A 388 21.61 27.19 -10.39
N PRO A 389 20.93 26.40 -9.51
CA PRO A 389 21.58 25.76 -8.38
C PRO A 389 22.52 24.61 -8.79
N GLY A 390 22.43 24.18 -10.06
CA GLY A 390 23.41 23.37 -10.75
C GLY A 390 23.25 21.85 -10.64
N CYS A 391 23.98 21.18 -11.54
CA CYS A 391 24.06 19.74 -11.62
C CYS A 391 25.50 19.28 -11.91
N ASN A 392 26.04 18.50 -10.98
CA ASN A 392 27.36 17.87 -11.08
C ASN A 392 27.29 16.46 -11.68
N ILE A 393 26.07 15.96 -11.95
CA ILE A 393 25.85 14.74 -12.72
C ILE A 393 25.84 15.12 -14.20
N ALA A 394 26.76 14.59 -14.99
CA ALA A 394 26.72 14.78 -16.43
C ALA A 394 25.46 14.12 -17.02
N GLN A 395 24.59 14.93 -17.62
CA GLN A 395 23.37 14.50 -18.30
C GLN A 395 23.44 14.87 -19.77
N THR A 396 23.04 13.92 -20.63
CA THR A 396 22.92 14.15 -22.06
C THR A 396 21.59 13.58 -22.53
N TYR A 397 20.77 14.41 -23.16
CA TYR A 397 19.46 14.04 -23.70
C TYR A 397 19.48 14.06 -25.22
N VAL A 398 18.97 12.98 -25.81
CA VAL A 398 18.95 12.80 -27.27
C VAL A 398 17.51 12.84 -27.77
N TYR A 399 17.26 13.72 -28.73
CA TYR A 399 15.96 13.93 -29.35
C TYR A 399 16.05 13.47 -30.80
N PRO A 400 15.47 12.31 -31.15
CA PRO A 400 15.28 11.96 -32.56
C PRO A 400 14.31 12.96 -33.17
N VAL A 401 14.71 13.58 -34.28
CA VAL A 401 13.91 14.58 -34.99
C VAL A 401 13.64 14.12 -36.41
N VAL A 402 12.37 14.17 -36.81
CA VAL A 402 11.93 13.86 -38.16
C VAL A 402 11.55 15.19 -38.82
N PRO A 403 12.23 15.59 -39.92
CA PRO A 403 11.83 16.78 -40.66
C PRO A 403 10.40 16.63 -41.14
N THR A 404 9.53 17.56 -40.74
CA THR A 404 8.09 17.52 -41.05
C THR A 404 7.74 18.37 -42.28
N VAL A 405 8.69 19.12 -42.82
CA VAL A 405 8.47 20.04 -43.96
C VAL A 405 9.60 19.95 -44.99
N SER A 406 9.23 20.16 -46.26
CA SER A 406 10.17 20.40 -47.35
C SER A 406 10.72 21.83 -47.24
N GLY A 407 12.02 21.96 -46.93
CA GLY A 407 12.69 23.24 -46.75
C GLY A 407 14.16 23.08 -46.39
N THR A 408 14.90 24.19 -46.30
CA THR A 408 16.31 24.19 -45.85
C THR A 408 16.45 24.14 -44.33
N GLN A 409 15.43 24.61 -43.60
CA GLN A 409 15.35 24.59 -42.15
C GLN A 409 13.93 24.23 -41.69
N TYR A 410 13.82 23.69 -40.48
CA TYR A 410 12.55 23.44 -39.80
C TYR A 410 12.68 23.71 -38.30
N GLN A 411 11.54 23.93 -37.65
CA GLN A 411 11.48 24.18 -36.20
C GLN A 411 11.13 22.89 -35.46
N VAL A 412 11.81 22.62 -34.35
CA VAL A 412 11.48 21.52 -33.45
C VAL A 412 11.24 22.06 -32.05
N THR A 413 10.13 21.66 -31.44
CA THR A 413 9.82 21.96 -30.04
C THR A 413 10.24 20.80 -29.15
N LEU A 414 11.11 21.06 -28.17
CA LEU A 414 11.73 20.07 -27.30
C LEU A 414 11.36 20.34 -25.85
N ALA A 415 10.95 19.30 -25.11
CA ALA A 415 10.76 19.35 -23.67
C ALA A 415 12.04 18.86 -22.98
N VAL A 416 12.60 19.70 -22.11
CA VAL A 416 13.91 19.52 -21.49
C VAL A 416 13.77 19.70 -19.97
N PRO A 417 14.42 18.88 -19.13
CA PRO A 417 14.52 19.15 -17.70
C PRO A 417 15.03 20.57 -17.40
N PHE A 418 14.65 21.11 -16.24
CA PHE A 418 15.19 22.39 -15.76
C PHE A 418 16.71 22.31 -15.55
N GLY A 419 17.37 23.46 -15.65
CA GLY A 419 18.83 23.59 -15.54
C GLY A 419 19.49 24.26 -16.74
N THR A 420 20.82 24.22 -16.81
CA THR A 420 21.62 24.84 -17.88
C THR A 420 22.18 23.81 -18.85
N TRP A 421 21.92 24.03 -20.15
CA TRP A 421 22.20 23.07 -21.22
C TRP A 421 22.99 23.71 -22.36
N THR A 422 23.89 22.95 -22.99
CA THR A 422 24.39 23.24 -24.35
C THR A 422 23.60 22.45 -25.38
N VAL A 423 23.32 23.04 -26.54
CA VAL A 423 22.55 22.40 -27.62
C VAL A 423 23.43 22.10 -28.82
N ALA A 424 23.37 20.88 -29.32
CA ALA A 424 24.08 20.42 -30.51
C ALA A 424 23.16 19.62 -31.43
N THR A 425 23.54 19.48 -32.69
CA THR A 425 22.81 18.72 -33.72
C THR A 425 23.69 17.67 -34.37
N GLN A 426 23.08 16.61 -34.88
CA GLN A 426 23.72 15.56 -35.68
C GLN A 426 22.82 15.15 -36.85
N THR A 427 23.45 14.69 -37.94
CA THR A 427 22.77 14.16 -39.14
C THR A 427 22.63 12.64 -39.12
N THR A 428 23.48 11.95 -38.35
CA THR A 428 23.45 10.50 -38.13
C THR A 428 23.59 10.20 -36.64
N SER A 429 23.10 9.04 -36.19
CA SER A 429 23.22 8.63 -34.79
C SER A 429 24.69 8.42 -34.44
N GLY A 430 25.18 9.10 -33.40
CA GLY A 430 26.58 9.02 -32.97
C GLY A 430 27.57 9.80 -33.86
N GLY A 431 27.07 10.67 -34.73
CA GLY A 431 27.89 11.52 -35.60
C GLY A 431 28.56 12.68 -34.85
N LEU A 432 29.36 13.46 -35.58
CA LEU A 432 29.98 14.67 -35.04
C LEU A 432 28.91 15.70 -34.65
N TYR A 433 29.07 16.27 -33.46
CA TYR A 433 28.20 17.33 -32.96
C TYR A 433 28.50 18.65 -33.66
N SER A 434 27.49 19.26 -34.26
CA SER A 434 27.53 20.66 -34.68
C SER A 434 26.79 21.51 -33.65
N GLY A 435 27.50 22.44 -33.00
CA GLY A 435 26.92 23.34 -32.01
C GLY A 435 25.83 24.21 -32.65
N VAL A 436 24.71 24.38 -31.95
CA VAL A 436 23.63 25.26 -32.40
C VAL A 436 23.87 26.66 -31.88
N LEU A 437 23.87 27.65 -32.77
CA LEU A 437 23.91 29.06 -32.36
C LEU A 437 22.65 29.42 -31.58
N PHE A 438 22.83 30.15 -30.47
CA PHE A 438 21.73 30.56 -29.59
C PHE A 438 20.62 31.34 -30.30
N THR A 439 20.92 32.06 -31.39
CA THR A 439 19.92 32.76 -32.21
C THR A 439 18.88 31.84 -32.82
N ASN A 440 19.16 30.53 -32.85
CA ASN A 440 18.27 29.49 -33.34
C ASN A 440 17.48 28.81 -32.22
N ILE A 441 17.59 29.27 -30.97
CA ILE A 441 16.94 28.68 -29.80
C ILE A 441 15.98 29.72 -29.20
N THR A 442 14.73 29.32 -28.96
CA THR A 442 13.69 30.18 -28.37
C THR A 442 12.97 29.44 -27.24
N PRO A 443 13.09 29.85 -25.96
CA PRO A 443 12.28 29.29 -24.88
C PRO A 443 10.79 29.57 -25.09
N LEU A 444 9.95 28.59 -24.79
CA LEU A 444 8.49 28.68 -24.89
C LEU A 444 7.76 28.62 -23.54
N THR A 445 8.40 28.07 -22.50
CA THR A 445 7.92 28.16 -21.11
C THR A 445 8.63 29.29 -20.37
N THR A 446 8.13 29.64 -19.17
CA THR A 446 8.87 30.48 -18.22
C THR A 446 10.30 29.93 -18.08
N GLY A 447 11.25 30.84 -18.17
CA GLY A 447 12.63 30.52 -18.45
C GLY A 447 13.36 31.83 -18.71
N GLN A 448 14.50 32.05 -18.07
CA GLN A 448 15.40 33.12 -18.52
C GLN A 448 16.40 32.50 -19.50
N THR A 449 16.37 32.93 -20.76
CA THR A 449 17.61 32.91 -21.55
C THR A 449 18.54 33.95 -20.94
N ALA A 450 19.33 33.55 -19.96
CA ALA A 450 20.50 34.33 -19.60
C ALA A 450 21.50 34.19 -20.75
N PHE A 451 21.84 35.33 -21.34
CA PHE A 451 22.79 35.46 -22.42
C PHE A 451 24.17 35.71 -21.82
N SER A 452 25.11 34.82 -22.07
CA SER A 452 26.52 35.14 -21.92
C SER A 452 27.19 34.91 -23.28
N LEU A 453 27.75 35.98 -23.83
CA LEU A 453 28.47 36.04 -25.11
C LEU A 453 29.61 35.02 -25.27
N ALA A 454 29.94 34.26 -24.21
CA ALA A 454 31.11 33.39 -24.17
C ALA A 454 30.81 31.90 -24.44
N LEU A 455 29.59 31.38 -24.24
CA LEU A 455 29.30 29.94 -24.30
C LEU A 455 27.85 29.67 -24.77
N ASN A 456 27.65 28.82 -25.79
CA ASN A 456 26.34 28.42 -26.35
C ASN A 456 25.47 27.65 -25.33
N LYS A 457 24.93 28.34 -24.34
CA LYS A 457 24.13 27.77 -23.23
C LYS A 457 22.70 28.31 -23.24
N VAL A 458 21.76 27.50 -22.78
CA VAL A 458 20.38 27.87 -22.49
C VAL A 458 20.04 27.42 -21.07
N MET A 459 19.48 28.33 -20.28
CA MET A 459 18.98 28.03 -18.93
C MET A 459 17.45 27.91 -18.97
N LEU A 460 16.92 26.87 -18.35
CA LEU A 460 15.49 26.62 -18.23
C LEU A 460 15.10 26.73 -16.77
N ASP A 461 14.40 27.83 -16.45
CA ASP A 461 14.09 28.28 -15.10
C ASP A 461 12.64 27.92 -14.72
N PRO A 462 12.40 27.14 -13.66
CA PRO A 462 11.08 26.71 -13.25
C PRO A 462 10.26 27.78 -12.52
N ARG A 463 10.85 28.93 -12.18
CA ARG A 463 10.19 29.97 -11.36
C ARG A 463 9.05 30.63 -12.12
N THR A 464 7.90 30.78 -11.44
CA THR A 464 6.71 31.48 -11.94
C THR A 464 6.25 32.54 -10.95
N LYS A 465 5.42 33.50 -11.39
CA LYS A 465 4.87 34.58 -10.54
C LYS A 465 3.74 34.09 -9.64
#